data_AF-A0A396QC02-F1
#
_entry.id   AF-A0A396QC02-F1
#
_cell.length_a   1.000
_cell.length_b   1.000
_cell.length_c   1.000
_cell.angle_alpha   90.00
_cell.angle_beta   90.00
_cell.angle_gamma   90.00
#
_symmetry.space_group_name_H-M   'P 1'
#
loop_
_entity.id
_entity.type
_entity.pdbx_description
1 polymer ?
#
loop_
_entity_poly.entity_id
_entity_poly.type
_entity_poly.pdbx_seq_one_letter_code
_entity_poly.pdbx_strand_id
1 'polypeptide(L)'
;MRETTWVEQYYLEVDKEQRKEILDEGIEEEGMTPENELRTKLWEVRYSRQAKETAEVDHYIRGWMSMYYLKHSSKGFFSKKNYNKEKDQILKDWGVDIAREYGEAGEKVLYQELCNMTRLYLKLCKDDKSYSSILLGIGRMKDSSLVNKIAKDVYTLAYEIPQITNTVDVFRIFTKAATDTFYAVFPKERGVLEALIEGTAR
;
A
#
# COMPACT_ATOMS: atom_id res chain seq x y z
N MET A 1 10.06 -27.69 5.85
CA MET A 1 9.81 -26.25 5.60
C MET A 1 10.51 -25.92 4.30
N ARG A 2 9.85 -25.30 3.32
CA ARG A 2 10.58 -24.73 2.19
C ARG A 2 11.35 -23.52 2.74
N GLU A 3 12.62 -23.40 2.38
CA GLU A 3 13.36 -22.17 2.64
C GLU A 3 12.69 -21.03 1.87
N THR A 4 12.51 -19.90 2.55
CA THR A 4 11.92 -18.69 1.97
C THR A 4 12.94 -18.07 1.01
N THR A 5 12.57 -17.82 -0.25
CA THR A 5 13.50 -17.24 -1.24
C THR A 5 13.88 -15.81 -0.87
N TRP A 6 15.01 -15.28 -1.36
CA TRP A 6 15.38 -13.88 -1.11
C TRP A 6 14.29 -12.91 -1.60
N VAL A 7 13.60 -13.24 -2.69
CA VAL A 7 12.46 -12.47 -3.21
C VAL A 7 11.31 -12.42 -2.20
N GLU A 8 10.99 -13.56 -1.60
CA GLU A 8 9.96 -13.63 -0.55
C GLU A 8 10.39 -12.84 0.69
N GLN A 9 11.66 -12.92 1.10
CA GLN A 9 12.22 -12.14 2.20
C GLN A 9 12.13 -10.64 1.92
N TYR A 10 12.51 -10.19 0.71
CA TYR A 10 12.45 -8.80 0.27
C TYR A 10 11.03 -8.20 0.36
N TYR A 11 10.00 -8.98 0.03
CA TYR A 11 8.61 -8.49 0.10
C TYR A 11 7.98 -8.63 1.49
N LEU A 12 8.55 -9.45 2.37
CA LEU A 12 8.12 -9.55 3.77
C LEU A 12 8.79 -8.51 4.66
N GLU A 13 10.02 -8.09 4.35
CA GLU A 13 10.76 -7.09 5.12
C GLU A 13 10.17 -5.69 4.93
N VAL A 14 9.93 -4.97 6.02
CA VAL A 14 9.30 -3.64 6.03
C VAL A 14 10.26 -2.54 6.52
N ASP A 15 11.38 -2.92 7.11
CA ASP A 15 12.50 -2.03 7.41
C ASP A 15 13.21 -1.66 6.10
N LYS A 16 13.36 -0.37 5.84
CA LYS A 16 13.81 0.14 4.53
C LYS A 16 15.24 -0.31 4.21
N GLU A 17 16.13 -0.18 5.19
CA GLU A 17 17.56 -0.46 5.06
C GLU A 17 17.79 -1.96 4.85
N GLN A 18 17.24 -2.81 5.73
CA GLN A 18 17.32 -4.27 5.57
C GLN A 18 16.69 -4.73 4.25
N ARG A 19 15.57 -4.14 3.85
CA ARG A 19 14.92 -4.45 2.57
C ARG A 19 15.81 -4.10 1.38
N LYS A 20 16.62 -3.04 1.46
CA LYS A 20 17.57 -2.68 0.40
C LYS A 20 18.73 -3.65 0.34
N GLU A 21 19.26 -4.07 1.49
CA GLU A 21 20.32 -5.07 1.57
C GLU A 21 19.90 -6.39 0.90
N ILE A 22 18.70 -6.91 1.22
CA ILE A 22 18.17 -8.13 0.59
C ILE A 22 18.05 -7.99 -0.94
N LEU A 23 17.64 -6.81 -1.43
CA LEU A 23 17.55 -6.57 -2.87
C LEU A 23 18.93 -6.57 -3.54
N ASP A 24 19.91 -5.94 -2.90
CA ASP A 24 21.26 -5.84 -3.44
C ASP A 24 21.93 -7.21 -3.48
N GLU A 25 21.81 -8.01 -2.41
CA GLU A 25 22.29 -9.40 -2.37
C GLU A 25 21.61 -10.27 -3.44
N GLY A 26 20.28 -10.14 -3.60
CA GLY A 26 19.54 -10.85 -4.65
C GLY A 26 19.98 -10.48 -6.07
N ILE A 27 20.33 -9.21 -6.30
CA ILE A 27 20.90 -8.74 -7.57
C ILE A 27 22.32 -9.26 -7.78
N GLU A 28 23.14 -9.35 -6.74
CA GLU A 28 24.48 -9.94 -6.82
C GLU A 28 24.41 -11.43 -7.17
N GLU A 29 23.43 -12.16 -6.64
CA GLU A 29 23.23 -13.59 -6.91
C GLU A 29 22.62 -13.88 -8.30
N GLU A 30 21.53 -13.20 -8.65
CA GLU A 30 20.74 -13.50 -9.86
C GLU A 30 21.02 -12.54 -11.04
N GLY A 31 21.74 -11.45 -10.80
CA GLY A 31 21.99 -10.39 -11.77
C GLY A 31 20.84 -9.39 -11.92
N MET A 32 21.06 -8.39 -12.77
CA MET A 32 20.08 -7.35 -13.09
C MET A 32 19.04 -7.84 -14.12
N THR A 33 18.17 -8.76 -13.69
CA THR A 33 17.01 -9.19 -14.47
C THR A 33 16.01 -8.03 -14.67
N PRO A 34 15.10 -8.09 -15.65
CA PRO A 34 14.07 -7.06 -15.82
C PRO A 34 13.23 -6.82 -14.55
N GLU A 35 12.92 -7.88 -13.80
CA GLU A 35 12.21 -7.79 -12.52
C GLU A 35 13.05 -7.11 -11.44
N ASN A 36 14.36 -7.37 -11.40
CA ASN A 36 15.27 -6.73 -10.44
C ASN A 36 15.52 -5.25 -10.78
N GLU A 37 15.59 -4.92 -12.06
CA GLU A 37 15.62 -3.53 -12.52
C GLU A 37 14.35 -2.80 -12.07
N LEU A 38 13.17 -3.43 -12.24
CA LEU A 38 11.91 -2.85 -11.79
C LEU A 38 11.84 -2.71 -10.26
N ARG A 39 12.28 -3.71 -9.50
CA ARG A 39 12.36 -3.61 -8.01
C ARG A 39 13.23 -2.44 -7.59
N THR A 40 14.37 -2.24 -8.26
CA THR A 40 15.28 -1.13 -8.01
C THR A 40 14.58 0.21 -8.30
N LYS A 41 13.96 0.36 -9.48
CA LYS A 41 13.20 1.58 -9.84
C LYS A 41 12.07 1.88 -8.86
N LEU A 42 11.31 0.86 -8.43
CA LEU A 42 10.20 1.05 -7.48
C LEU A 42 10.69 1.37 -6.07
N TRP A 43 11.81 0.77 -5.63
CA TRP A 43 12.47 1.13 -4.38
C TRP A 43 12.92 2.60 -4.40
N GLU A 44 13.52 3.05 -5.50
CA GLU A 44 13.90 4.45 -5.68
C GLU A 44 12.68 5.37 -5.69
N VAL A 45 11.61 5.02 -6.40
CA VAL A 45 10.35 5.78 -6.36
C VAL A 45 9.83 5.89 -4.94
N ARG A 46 9.92 4.84 -4.14
CA ARG A 46 9.40 4.81 -2.77
C ARG A 46 10.19 5.68 -1.80
N TYR A 47 11.52 5.67 -1.89
CA TYR A 47 12.38 6.22 -0.83
C TYR A 47 13.29 7.37 -1.25
N SER A 48 13.38 7.71 -2.55
CA SER A 48 14.22 8.82 -3.00
C SER A 48 13.67 10.15 -2.54
N ARG A 49 14.45 10.90 -1.76
CA ARG A 49 14.07 12.23 -1.29
C ARG A 49 13.91 13.20 -2.46
N GLN A 50 12.76 13.86 -2.54
CA GLN A 50 12.51 14.93 -3.50
C GLN A 50 13.07 16.27 -2.97
N ALA A 51 13.53 17.15 -3.86
CA ALA A 51 14.15 18.43 -3.47
C ALA A 51 13.28 19.33 -2.57
N LYS A 52 11.96 19.19 -2.64
CA LYS A 52 10.98 19.93 -1.84
C LYS A 52 10.71 19.34 -0.45
N GLU A 53 11.30 18.19 -0.11
CA GLU A 53 10.99 17.46 1.11
C GLU A 53 11.95 17.83 2.24
N THR A 54 11.40 18.20 3.38
CA THR A 54 12.15 18.62 4.58
C THR A 54 12.57 17.45 5.46
N ALA A 55 11.94 16.28 5.28
CA ALA A 55 12.23 15.04 5.99
C ALA A 55 12.17 13.87 5.00
N GLU A 56 12.62 12.69 5.43
CA GLU A 56 12.42 11.46 4.69
C GLU A 56 10.93 11.08 4.64
N VAL A 57 10.46 10.68 3.46
CA VAL A 57 9.07 10.31 3.22
C VAL A 57 9.03 8.95 2.52
N ASP A 58 8.31 8.00 3.10
CA ASP A 58 7.90 6.81 2.36
C ASP A 58 6.76 7.22 1.41
N HIS A 59 7.04 7.32 0.12
CA HIS A 59 6.08 7.76 -0.87
C HIS A 59 4.90 6.79 -1.02
N TYR A 60 5.10 5.51 -0.75
CA TYR A 60 3.99 4.55 -0.84
C TYR A 60 2.99 4.79 0.29
N ILE A 61 3.48 5.01 1.52
CA ILE A 61 2.62 5.42 2.64
C ILE A 61 2.00 6.79 2.38
N ARG A 62 2.71 7.74 1.76
CA ARG A 62 2.11 9.01 1.29
C ARG A 62 0.96 8.77 0.32
N GLY A 63 1.10 7.85 -0.63
CA GLY A 63 0.04 7.45 -1.57
C GLY A 63 -1.16 6.86 -0.84
N TRP A 64 -0.94 5.93 0.11
CA TRP A 64 -1.98 5.38 0.98
C TRP A 64 -2.75 6.48 1.72
N MET A 65 -2.03 7.40 2.37
CA MET A 65 -2.65 8.52 3.10
C MET A 65 -3.40 9.46 2.16
N SER A 66 -2.88 9.69 0.96
CA SER A 66 -3.47 10.57 -0.03
C SER A 66 -4.81 10.06 -0.55
N MET A 67 -5.07 8.74 -0.48
CA MET A 67 -6.36 8.16 -0.84
C MET A 67 -7.51 8.78 -0.02
N TYR A 68 -7.33 9.09 1.27
CA TYR A 68 -8.39 9.73 2.07
C TYR A 68 -8.84 11.08 1.49
N TYR A 69 -7.95 11.83 0.84
CA TYR A 69 -8.30 13.11 0.22
C TYR A 69 -9.14 12.96 -1.05
N LEU A 70 -9.10 11.79 -1.72
CA LEU A 70 -9.95 11.51 -2.88
C LEU A 70 -11.43 11.50 -2.52
N LYS A 71 -11.78 11.01 -1.31
CA LYS A 71 -13.17 10.97 -0.82
C LYS A 71 -13.81 12.37 -0.74
N HIS A 72 -13.02 13.37 -0.34
CA HIS A 72 -13.48 14.74 -0.17
C HIS A 72 -13.40 15.57 -1.44
N SER A 73 -12.51 15.21 -2.36
CA SER A 73 -12.21 15.96 -3.59
C SER A 73 -13.17 15.68 -4.76
N SER A 74 -14.23 14.89 -4.56
CA SER A 74 -15.16 14.48 -5.63
C SER A 74 -16.39 15.40 -5.81
N LYS A 75 -16.60 16.41 -4.95
CA LYS A 75 -17.79 17.29 -4.98
C LYS A 75 -17.56 18.60 -5.74
N GLY A 76 -18.00 18.68 -7.01
CA GLY A 76 -18.04 19.90 -7.84
C GLY A 76 -16.94 20.01 -8.92
N PHE A 77 -17.04 20.99 -9.83
CA PHE A 77 -16.16 21.08 -11.01
C PHE A 77 -14.68 21.39 -10.68
N PHE A 78 -14.42 22.36 -9.79
CA PHE A 78 -13.07 22.64 -9.28
C PHE A 78 -12.49 21.48 -8.47
N SER A 79 -13.35 20.66 -7.85
CA SER A 79 -12.95 19.48 -7.11
C SER A 79 -12.43 18.37 -8.04
N LYS A 80 -12.99 18.22 -9.25
CA LYS A 80 -12.56 17.19 -10.22
C LYS A 80 -11.12 17.38 -10.69
N LYS A 81 -10.66 18.64 -10.84
CA LYS A 81 -9.26 18.94 -11.17
C LYS A 81 -8.31 18.53 -10.03
N ASN A 82 -8.69 18.85 -8.79
CA ASN A 82 -7.91 18.48 -7.62
C ASN A 82 -7.91 16.95 -7.42
N TYR A 83 -9.05 16.30 -7.63
CA TYR A 83 -9.17 14.84 -7.63
C TYR A 83 -8.21 14.18 -8.61
N ASN A 84 -8.21 14.60 -9.88
CA ASN A 84 -7.32 14.01 -10.88
C ASN A 84 -5.86 14.22 -10.51
N LYS A 85 -5.50 15.42 -10.02
CA LYS A 85 -4.14 15.69 -9.54
C LYS A 85 -3.73 14.74 -8.41
N GLU A 86 -4.58 14.54 -7.41
CA GLU A 86 -4.24 13.64 -6.30
C GLU A 86 -4.20 12.18 -6.73
N LYS A 87 -5.13 11.76 -7.60
CA LYS A 87 -5.10 10.42 -8.18
C LYS A 87 -3.80 10.20 -8.95
N ASP A 88 -3.41 11.13 -9.81
CA ASP A 88 -2.17 11.01 -10.60
C ASP A 88 -0.93 11.04 -9.69
N GLN A 89 -0.96 11.82 -8.60
CA GLN A 89 0.11 11.82 -7.60
C GLN A 89 0.21 10.48 -6.85
N ILE A 90 -0.92 9.85 -6.50
CA ILE A 90 -0.95 8.52 -5.87
C ILE A 90 -0.37 7.46 -6.82
N LEU A 91 -0.78 7.48 -8.10
CA LEU A 91 -0.27 6.54 -9.10
C LEU A 91 1.24 6.72 -9.34
N LYS A 92 1.71 7.97 -9.29
CA LYS A 92 3.15 8.30 -9.34
C LYS A 92 3.89 7.79 -8.11
N ASP A 93 3.34 8.02 -6.92
CA ASP A 93 3.93 7.58 -5.65
C ASP A 93 4.09 6.06 -5.57
N TRP A 94 3.16 5.32 -6.18
CA TRP A 94 3.21 3.85 -6.29
C TRP A 94 3.95 3.34 -7.53
N GLY A 95 4.51 4.22 -8.37
CA GLY A 95 5.24 3.82 -9.57
C GLY A 95 4.41 3.02 -10.58
N VAL A 96 3.10 3.26 -10.65
CA VAL A 96 2.18 2.46 -11.48
C VAL A 96 2.55 2.53 -12.96
N ASP A 97 2.90 3.71 -13.46
CA ASP A 97 3.29 3.86 -14.87
C ASP A 97 4.62 3.15 -15.17
N ILE A 98 5.58 3.17 -14.23
CA ILE A 98 6.84 2.42 -14.36
C ILE A 98 6.56 0.92 -14.45
N ALA A 99 5.72 0.39 -13.55
CA ALA A 99 5.36 -1.02 -13.57
C ALA A 99 4.66 -1.42 -14.88
N ARG A 100 3.81 -0.56 -15.45
CA ARG A 100 3.13 -0.86 -16.73
C ARG A 100 4.09 -1.06 -17.90
N GLU A 101 5.27 -0.42 -17.90
CA GLU A 101 6.29 -0.60 -18.94
C GLU A 101 6.82 -2.05 -19.01
N TYR A 102 6.67 -2.82 -17.92
CA TYR A 102 7.11 -4.21 -17.80
C TYR A 102 5.96 -5.24 -18.01
N GLY A 103 4.79 -4.80 -18.46
CA GLY A 103 3.65 -5.67 -18.76
C GLY A 103 3.19 -6.51 -17.55
N GLU A 104 2.88 -7.79 -17.78
CA GLU A 104 2.39 -8.69 -16.71
C GLU A 104 3.40 -8.91 -15.57
N ALA A 105 4.70 -8.94 -15.89
CA ALA A 105 5.74 -9.05 -14.87
C ALA A 105 5.72 -7.80 -13.96
N GLY A 106 5.50 -6.63 -14.56
CA GLY A 106 5.36 -5.38 -13.82
C GLY A 106 4.16 -5.33 -12.89
N GLU A 107 3.00 -5.83 -13.34
CA GLU A 107 1.82 -5.94 -12.47
C GLU A 107 2.08 -6.86 -11.26
N LYS A 108 2.81 -7.97 -11.45
CA LYS A 108 3.17 -8.90 -10.38
C LYS A 108 4.11 -8.25 -9.37
N VAL A 109 5.14 -7.54 -9.83
CA VAL A 109 6.09 -6.83 -8.95
C VAL A 109 5.38 -5.71 -8.19
N LEU A 110 4.57 -4.89 -8.87
CA LEU A 110 3.79 -3.82 -8.22
C LEU A 110 2.81 -4.37 -7.18
N TYR A 111 2.14 -5.48 -7.48
CA TYR A 111 1.28 -6.15 -6.49
C TYR A 111 2.06 -6.50 -5.22
N GLN A 112 3.26 -7.05 -5.34
CA GLN A 112 4.09 -7.40 -4.18
C GLN A 112 4.58 -6.16 -3.42
N GLU A 113 4.95 -5.08 -4.11
CA GLU A 113 5.30 -3.79 -3.47
C GLU A 113 4.12 -3.21 -2.67
N LEU A 114 2.90 -3.26 -3.22
CA LEU A 114 1.70 -2.76 -2.54
C LEU A 114 1.29 -3.67 -1.36
N CYS A 115 1.56 -4.98 -1.44
CA CYS A 115 1.42 -5.89 -0.31
C CYS A 115 2.40 -5.50 0.81
N ASN A 116 3.66 -5.23 0.46
CA ASN A 116 4.67 -4.78 1.41
C ASN A 116 4.29 -3.44 2.07
N MET A 117 3.86 -2.45 1.30
CA MET A 117 3.34 -1.19 1.83
C MET A 117 2.16 -1.43 2.79
N THR A 118 1.19 -2.26 2.40
CA THR A 118 0.04 -2.56 3.27
C THR A 118 0.53 -3.19 4.57
N ARG A 119 1.49 -4.12 4.53
CA ARG A 119 2.08 -4.73 5.72
C ARG A 119 2.73 -3.71 6.64
N LEU A 120 3.47 -2.75 6.08
CA LEU A 120 4.05 -1.65 6.84
C LEU A 120 2.96 -0.81 7.52
N TYR A 121 1.92 -0.40 6.78
CA TYR A 121 0.79 0.33 7.36
C TYR A 121 0.15 -0.43 8.53
N LEU A 122 -0.14 -1.73 8.34
CA LEU A 122 -0.71 -2.59 9.38
C LEU A 122 0.20 -2.69 10.62
N LYS A 123 1.52 -2.80 10.41
CA LYS A 123 2.52 -2.80 11.49
C LYS A 123 2.49 -1.47 12.25
N LEU A 124 2.49 -0.34 11.54
CA LEU A 124 2.42 0.99 12.15
C LEU A 124 1.14 1.19 12.96
N CYS A 125 0.00 0.68 12.50
CA CYS A 125 -1.25 0.70 13.27
C CYS A 125 -1.17 -0.11 14.59
N LYS A 126 -0.36 -1.17 14.64
CA LYS A 126 -0.20 -2.03 15.82
C LYS A 126 0.85 -1.52 16.80
N ASP A 127 1.98 -1.07 16.29
CA ASP A 127 3.18 -0.81 17.09
C ASP A 127 3.24 0.63 17.61
N ASP A 128 2.70 1.60 16.85
CA ASP A 128 2.78 3.01 17.19
C ASP A 128 1.43 3.55 17.66
N LYS A 129 1.32 3.79 18.97
CA LYS A 129 0.11 4.35 19.60
C LYS A 129 -0.19 5.78 19.15
N SER A 130 0.82 6.54 18.71
CA SER A 130 0.65 7.88 18.16
C SER A 130 0.21 7.83 16.70
N TYR A 131 0.80 6.92 15.90
CA TYR A 131 0.41 6.69 14.51
C TYR A 131 -1.00 6.10 14.43
N SER A 132 -1.34 5.13 15.29
CA SER A 132 -2.71 4.61 15.42
C SER A 132 -3.68 5.71 15.87
N SER A 133 -3.27 6.63 16.74
CA SER A 133 -4.10 7.75 17.17
C SER A 133 -4.32 8.77 16.05
N ILE A 134 -3.33 9.03 15.20
CA ILE A 134 -3.43 9.96 14.08
C ILE A 134 -4.28 9.35 12.96
N LEU A 135 -4.03 8.08 12.61
CA LEU A 135 -4.74 7.36 11.55
C LEU A 135 -6.18 7.00 11.93
N LEU A 136 -6.37 6.49 13.15
CA LEU A 136 -7.65 5.94 13.62
C LEU A 136 -8.39 6.88 14.57
N GLY A 137 -7.83 8.07 14.85
CA GLY A 137 -8.41 9.12 15.69
C GLY A 137 -8.51 8.81 17.19
N ILE A 138 -7.80 7.80 17.74
CA ILE A 138 -8.16 7.19 19.04
C ILE A 138 -6.95 6.83 19.93
N GLY A 139 -7.09 7.06 21.24
CA GLY A 139 -6.14 6.67 22.32
C GLY A 139 -6.15 5.17 22.73
N ARG A 140 -5.72 4.85 23.97
CA ARG A 140 -5.55 3.45 24.47
C ARG A 140 -6.80 2.58 24.25
N MET A 141 -6.69 1.49 23.50
CA MET A 141 -7.81 0.64 23.09
C MET A 141 -7.45 -0.86 23.13
N LYS A 142 -8.46 -1.74 23.15
CA LYS A 142 -8.34 -3.20 23.07
C LYS A 142 -8.10 -3.68 21.62
N ASP A 143 -7.33 -4.75 21.45
CA ASP A 143 -6.87 -5.27 20.15
C ASP A 143 -7.99 -5.62 19.15
N SER A 144 -9.12 -6.19 19.60
CA SER A 144 -10.24 -6.53 18.69
C SER A 144 -10.88 -5.29 18.05
N SER A 145 -10.85 -4.16 18.74
CA SER A 145 -11.32 -2.89 18.18
C SER A 145 -10.30 -2.25 17.23
N LEU A 146 -9.02 -2.63 17.29
CA LEU A 146 -8.00 -2.19 16.35
C LEU A 146 -8.20 -2.85 14.99
N VAL A 147 -8.36 -4.18 14.96
CA VAL A 147 -8.55 -4.95 13.71
C VAL A 147 -9.80 -4.49 12.97
N ASN A 148 -10.91 -4.22 13.66
CA ASN A 148 -12.13 -3.70 13.03
C ASN A 148 -11.92 -2.34 12.34
N LYS A 149 -11.10 -1.46 12.91
CA LYS A 149 -10.81 -0.16 12.28
C LYS A 149 -9.87 -0.31 11.10
N ILE A 150 -8.85 -1.13 11.24
CA ILE A 150 -7.96 -1.48 10.13
C ILE A 150 -8.78 -2.06 8.97
N ALA A 151 -9.70 -2.99 9.23
CA ALA A 151 -10.60 -3.54 8.22
C ALA A 151 -11.45 -2.43 7.58
N LYS A 152 -11.94 -1.47 8.39
CA LYS A 152 -12.69 -0.33 7.87
C LYS A 152 -11.84 0.59 6.99
N ASP A 153 -10.59 0.84 7.35
CA ASP A 153 -9.66 1.63 6.54
C ASP A 153 -9.31 0.94 5.23
N VAL A 154 -8.95 -0.35 5.29
CA VAL A 154 -8.73 -1.18 4.10
C VAL A 154 -9.97 -1.11 3.21
N TYR A 155 -11.17 -1.37 3.74
CA TYR A 155 -12.41 -1.26 2.99
C TYR A 155 -12.61 0.13 2.38
N THR A 156 -12.46 1.20 3.16
CA THR A 156 -12.71 2.56 2.69
C THR A 156 -11.75 2.94 1.57
N LEU A 157 -10.46 2.66 1.71
CA LEU A 157 -9.46 3.05 0.71
C LEU A 157 -9.43 2.11 -0.50
N ALA A 158 -9.57 0.80 -0.31
CA ALA A 158 -9.45 -0.19 -1.38
C ALA A 158 -10.76 -0.45 -2.12
N TYR A 159 -11.92 -0.17 -1.52
CA TYR A 159 -13.24 -0.46 -2.10
C TYR A 159 -14.12 0.78 -2.21
N GLU A 160 -14.44 1.44 -1.09
CA GLU A 160 -15.41 2.55 -1.07
C GLU A 160 -14.95 3.71 -1.96
N ILE A 161 -13.71 4.19 -1.79
CA ILE A 161 -13.18 5.31 -2.56
C ILE A 161 -13.10 4.99 -4.07
N PRO A 162 -12.51 3.86 -4.50
CA PRO A 162 -12.53 3.47 -5.91
C PRO A 162 -13.95 3.34 -6.49
N GLN A 163 -14.92 2.84 -5.74
CA GLN A 163 -16.32 2.73 -6.17
C GLN A 163 -16.97 4.11 -6.37
N ILE A 164 -16.95 4.98 -5.35
CA ILE A 164 -17.64 6.29 -5.42
C ILE A 164 -16.98 7.25 -6.41
N THR A 165 -15.73 7.01 -6.79
CA THR A 165 -14.97 7.81 -7.76
C THR A 165 -14.91 7.17 -9.15
N ASN A 166 -15.51 5.99 -9.34
CA ASN A 166 -15.46 5.21 -10.58
C ASN A 166 -14.02 4.93 -11.07
N THR A 167 -13.14 4.50 -10.16
CA THR A 167 -11.74 4.18 -10.42
C THR A 167 -11.35 2.77 -9.97
N VAL A 168 -12.33 1.86 -9.85
CA VAL A 168 -12.11 0.45 -9.48
C VAL A 168 -11.02 -0.21 -10.33
N ASP A 169 -11.07 -0.07 -11.65
CA ASP A 169 -10.06 -0.66 -12.54
C ASP A 169 -8.67 -0.03 -12.40
N VAL A 170 -8.62 1.27 -12.08
CA VAL A 170 -7.37 2.00 -11.87
C VAL A 170 -6.65 1.49 -10.62
N PHE A 171 -7.41 1.20 -9.56
CA PHE A 171 -6.89 0.78 -8.27
C PHE A 171 -6.95 -0.74 -8.03
N ARG A 172 -7.31 -1.56 -9.03
CA ARG A 172 -7.52 -3.01 -8.87
C ARG A 172 -6.35 -3.75 -8.22
N ILE A 173 -5.11 -3.39 -8.57
CA ILE A 173 -3.90 -4.04 -8.03
C ILE A 173 -3.74 -3.69 -6.55
N PHE A 174 -3.96 -2.42 -6.20
CA PHE A 174 -3.99 -1.97 -4.81
C PHE A 174 -5.10 -2.65 -4.02
N THR A 175 -6.31 -2.74 -4.55
CA THR A 175 -7.44 -3.42 -3.89
C THR A 175 -7.10 -4.86 -3.57
N LYS A 176 -6.53 -5.59 -4.54
CA LYS A 176 -6.07 -6.97 -4.35
C LYS A 176 -4.98 -7.07 -3.29
N ALA A 177 -3.94 -6.24 -3.40
CA ALA A 177 -2.80 -6.26 -2.48
C ALA A 177 -3.19 -5.96 -1.03
N ALA A 178 -4.03 -4.95 -0.82
CA ALA A 178 -4.50 -4.56 0.51
C ALA A 178 -5.33 -5.68 1.16
N THR A 179 -6.20 -6.32 0.38
CA THR A 179 -7.09 -7.41 0.84
C THR A 179 -6.30 -8.66 1.18
N ASP A 180 -5.43 -9.12 0.27
CA ASP A 180 -4.64 -10.33 0.49
C ASP A 180 -3.68 -10.15 1.67
N THR A 181 -3.12 -8.95 1.84
CA THR A 181 -2.26 -8.65 2.99
C THR A 181 -3.05 -8.63 4.29
N PHE A 182 -4.25 -8.03 4.32
CA PHE A 182 -5.13 -8.09 5.49
C PHE A 182 -5.45 -9.55 5.86
N TYR A 183 -5.80 -10.38 4.88
CA TYR A 183 -6.09 -11.81 5.09
C TYR A 183 -4.90 -12.65 5.55
N ALA A 184 -3.69 -12.26 5.16
CA ALA A 184 -2.46 -12.89 5.61
C ALA A 184 -2.09 -12.49 7.04
N VAL A 185 -2.29 -11.21 7.40
CA VAL A 185 -1.94 -10.67 8.74
C VAL A 185 -3.00 -11.01 9.80
N PHE A 186 -4.28 -11.04 9.42
CA PHE A 186 -5.42 -11.31 10.31
C PHE A 186 -6.27 -12.49 9.78
N PRO A 187 -5.71 -13.71 9.74
CA PRO A 187 -6.38 -14.86 9.13
C PRO A 187 -7.64 -15.30 9.88
N LYS A 188 -7.80 -14.97 11.17
CA LYS A 188 -8.99 -15.33 11.96
C LYS A 188 -10.09 -14.27 11.85
N GLU A 189 -9.75 -13.07 11.40
CA GLU A 189 -10.63 -11.91 11.34
C GLU A 189 -10.99 -11.51 9.90
N ARG A 190 -10.73 -12.38 8.91
CA ARG A 190 -11.11 -12.17 7.50
C ARG A 190 -12.57 -11.76 7.35
N GLY A 191 -13.45 -12.44 8.08
CA GLY A 191 -14.90 -12.17 8.09
C GLY A 191 -15.27 -10.73 8.45
N VAL A 192 -14.41 -9.99 9.14
CA VAL A 192 -14.63 -8.56 9.46
C VAL A 192 -14.54 -7.71 8.19
N LEU A 193 -13.53 -7.94 7.36
CA LEU A 193 -13.38 -7.22 6.10
C LEU A 193 -14.38 -7.72 5.06
N GLU A 194 -14.60 -9.04 4.98
CA GLU A 194 -15.61 -9.65 4.09
C GLU A 194 -17.00 -9.08 4.35
N ALA A 195 -17.41 -8.95 5.62
CA ALA A 195 -18.70 -8.37 5.95
C ALA A 195 -18.85 -6.91 5.49
N LEU A 196 -17.77 -6.13 5.47
CA LEU A 196 -17.78 -4.77 4.91
C LEU A 196 -17.90 -4.79 3.38
N ILE A 197 -17.15 -5.68 2.70
CA ILE A 197 -17.17 -5.84 1.24
C ILE A 197 -18.56 -6.28 0.75
N GLU A 198 -19.17 -7.24 1.46
CA GLU A 198 -20.49 -7.80 1.13
C GLU A 198 -21.66 -6.90 1.56
N GLY A 199 -21.40 -5.87 2.37
CA GLY A 199 -22.44 -5.02 2.95
C GLY A 199 -23.29 -5.72 4.03
N THR A 200 -22.74 -6.76 4.66
CA THR A 200 -23.39 -7.54 5.74
C THR A 200 -22.93 -7.14 7.14
N ALA A 201 -22.00 -6.18 7.25
CA ALA A 201 -21.59 -5.57 8.51
C ALA A 201 -22.80 -4.88 9.18
N ARG A 202 -23.12 -5.33 10.40
CA ARG A 202 -24.22 -4.78 11.22
C ARG A 202 -23.81 -3.51 11.96
#